data_AF-A0A1F4X680-F1
#
_entry.id   AF-A0A1F4X680-F1
#
_cell.length_a   1.000
_cell.length_b   1.000
_cell.length_c   1.000
_cell.angle_alpha   90.00
_cell.angle_beta   90.00
_cell.angle_gamma   90.00
#
_symmetry.space_group_name_H-M   'P 1'
#
loop_
_entity.id
_entity.type
_entity.pdbx_description
1 polymer ?
#
loop_
_entity_poly.entity_id
_entity_poly.type
_entity_poly.pdbx_seq_one_letter_code
_entity_poly.pdbx_strand_id
1 'polypeptide(L)'
;MISGLFDGRIVLQIVDASKLWKQYSKVMKIRRPKSILDHNRFGSYLKREKVFLFNKSICIGRFDSNYFCVSHFCPFSKREGVEMLKELRKASFKVLFAVTEDMVGMLEKLGYSNQNSTIEVEFRGEKVLKHILTN
;
A
#
# COMPACT_ATOMS: atom_id res chain seq x y z
N MET A 1 9.01 -9.50 -20.44
CA MET A 1 7.59 -9.37 -20.05
C MET A 1 7.33 -7.89 -19.79
N ILE A 2 6.35 -7.32 -20.47
CA ILE A 2 6.23 -5.88 -20.80
C ILE A 2 5.71 -5.07 -19.60
N SER A 3 6.38 -3.95 -19.30
CA SER A 3 6.00 -2.95 -18.30
C SER A 3 4.99 -1.95 -18.89
N GLY A 4 3.86 -1.74 -18.22
CA GLY A 4 2.97 -0.60 -18.49
C GLY A 4 3.38 0.59 -17.62
N LEU A 5 3.81 1.68 -18.27
CA LEU A 5 3.97 3.00 -17.65
C LEU A 5 2.60 3.67 -17.61
N PHE A 6 2.10 3.98 -16.43
CA PHE A 6 1.02 4.95 -16.26
C PHE A 6 1.62 6.17 -15.58
N ASP A 7 1.58 7.27 -16.34
CA ASP A 7 1.90 8.65 -16.00
C ASP A 7 2.72 8.88 -14.71
N GLY A 8 4.04 9.04 -14.89
CA GLY A 8 4.92 9.67 -13.92
C GLY A 8 5.68 8.76 -12.94
N ARG A 9 5.21 7.57 -12.53
CA ARG A 9 5.99 6.66 -11.65
C ARG A 9 5.72 5.19 -11.90
N ILE A 10 6.78 4.40 -11.80
CA ILE A 10 6.81 3.02 -12.26
C ILE A 10 5.99 2.13 -11.32
N VAL A 11 4.87 1.59 -11.83
CA VAL A 11 4.24 0.40 -11.26
C VAL A 11 5.06 -0.80 -11.71
N LEU A 12 6.12 -1.06 -10.97
CA LEU A 12 7.23 -1.89 -11.42
C LEU A 12 6.97 -3.33 -10.98
N GLN A 13 6.78 -4.24 -11.95
CA GLN A 13 6.79 -5.68 -11.69
C GLN A 13 8.22 -6.21 -11.48
N ILE A 14 9.25 -5.43 -11.86
CA ILE A 14 10.67 -5.79 -11.81
C ILE A 14 11.42 -4.84 -10.89
N VAL A 15 11.16 -4.95 -9.59
CA VAL A 15 12.10 -4.47 -8.57
C VAL A 15 12.76 -5.70 -7.98
N ASP A 16 14.05 -5.61 -7.63
CA ASP A 16 14.74 -6.64 -6.88
C ASP A 16 13.90 -7.03 -5.66
N ALA A 17 13.28 -8.21 -5.73
CA ALA A 17 12.36 -8.71 -4.71
C ALA A 17 13.03 -8.78 -3.33
N SER A 18 14.36 -8.97 -3.29
CA SER A 18 15.14 -8.96 -2.05
C SER A 18 15.19 -7.58 -1.41
N LYS A 19 15.37 -6.53 -2.21
CA LYS A 19 15.35 -5.13 -1.71
C LYS A 19 13.96 -4.75 -1.20
N LEU A 20 12.92 -5.09 -1.97
CA LEU A 20 11.53 -4.87 -1.53
C LEU A 20 11.22 -5.62 -0.24
N TRP A 21 11.64 -6.88 -0.14
CA TRP A 21 11.42 -7.70 1.04
C TRP A 21 12.12 -7.13 2.27
N LYS A 22 13.38 -6.68 2.16
CA LYS A 22 14.12 -6.05 3.28
C LYS A 22 13.39 -4.83 3.83
N GLN A 23 12.82 -4.01 2.96
CA GLN A 23 12.05 -2.84 3.38
C GLN A 23 10.69 -3.20 3.98
N TYR A 24 9.94 -4.06 3.28
CA TYR A 24 8.66 -4.58 3.75
C TYR A 24 8.81 -5.19 5.15
N SER A 25 9.76 -6.12 5.31
CA SER A 25 10.01 -6.83 6.56
C SER A 25 10.43 -5.88 7.67
N LYS A 26 11.26 -4.85 7.39
CA LYS A 26 11.63 -3.82 8.37
C LYS A 26 10.40 -3.08 8.91
N VAL A 27 9.52 -2.60 8.03
CA VAL A 27 8.31 -1.86 8.44
C VAL A 27 7.33 -2.79 9.15
N MET A 28 7.14 -4.00 8.63
CA MET A 28 6.24 -5.00 9.21
C MET A 28 6.76 -5.52 10.55
N LYS A 29 8.06 -5.60 10.79
CA LYS A 29 8.62 -5.97 12.10
C LYS A 29 8.22 -5.00 13.20
N ILE A 30 8.12 -3.72 12.87
CA ILE A 30 7.71 -2.68 13.82
C ILE A 30 6.19 -2.69 13.99
N ARG A 31 5.45 -2.72 12.87
CA ARG A 31 3.99 -2.54 12.90
C ARG A 31 3.21 -3.82 13.20
N ARG A 32 3.65 -4.95 12.64
CA ARG A 32 2.93 -6.24 12.59
C ARG A 32 3.88 -7.44 12.47
N PRO A 33 4.73 -7.72 13.49
CA PRO A 33 5.80 -8.71 13.39
C PRO A 33 5.31 -10.13 13.04
N LYS A 34 4.14 -10.55 13.56
CA LYS A 34 3.54 -11.87 13.25
C LYS A 34 2.95 -11.98 11.83
N SER A 35 2.95 -10.90 11.03
CA SER A 35 2.43 -10.88 9.64
C SER A 35 3.53 -10.69 8.59
N ILE A 36 4.79 -10.81 8.96
CA ILE A 36 5.89 -10.76 8.00
C ILE A 36 5.88 -12.04 7.17
N LEU A 37 5.73 -11.91 5.86
CA LEU A 37 5.99 -13.00 4.93
C LEU A 37 7.50 -13.29 4.85
N ASP A 38 7.87 -14.56 4.85
CA ASP A 38 9.23 -14.96 4.46
C ASP A 38 9.52 -14.57 3.01
N HIS A 39 10.80 -14.61 2.63
CA HIS A 39 11.25 -14.13 1.33
C HIS A 39 10.58 -14.84 0.14
N ASN A 40 10.33 -16.15 0.24
CA ASN A 40 9.73 -16.93 -0.85
C ASN A 40 8.22 -16.67 -0.97
N ARG A 41 7.53 -16.61 0.17
CA ARG A 41 6.10 -16.23 0.21
C ARG A 41 5.89 -14.80 -0.25
N PHE A 42 6.78 -13.88 0.12
CA PHE A 42 6.74 -12.50 -0.34
C PHE A 42 6.98 -12.40 -1.85
N GLY A 43 7.97 -13.12 -2.39
CA GLY A 43 8.18 -13.18 -3.85
C GLY A 43 6.97 -13.73 -4.60
N SER A 44 6.32 -14.77 -4.06
CA SER A 44 5.09 -15.34 -4.62
C SER A 44 3.91 -14.37 -4.54
N TYR A 45 3.80 -13.64 -3.42
CA TYR A 45 2.81 -12.59 -3.21
C TYR A 45 2.96 -11.47 -4.25
N LEU A 46 4.18 -10.98 -4.48
CA LEU A 46 4.45 -9.93 -5.47
C LEU A 46 4.11 -10.31 -6.91
N LYS A 47 4.01 -11.59 -7.26
CA LYS A 47 3.60 -12.00 -8.63
C LYS A 47 2.19 -11.54 -9.00
N ARG A 48 1.33 -11.35 -8.01
CA ARG A 48 -0.09 -10.96 -8.18
C ARG A 48 -0.36 -9.51 -7.82
N GLU A 49 0.63 -8.84 -7.23
CA GLU A 49 0.52 -7.48 -6.74
C GLU A 49 1.27 -6.53 -7.67
N LYS A 50 1.07 -5.25 -7.41
CA LYS A 50 1.68 -4.12 -8.06
C LYS A 50 2.36 -3.27 -7.01
N VAL A 51 3.51 -2.71 -7.36
CA VAL A 51 4.33 -1.92 -6.45
C VAL A 51 4.44 -0.52 -6.99
N PHE A 52 3.98 0.44 -6.21
CA PHE A 52 4.26 1.86 -6.39
C PHE A 52 5.53 2.20 -5.61
N LEU A 53 6.55 2.68 -6.32
CA LEU A 53 7.82 3.11 -5.75
C LEU A 53 7.92 4.64 -5.77
N PHE A 54 8.20 5.24 -4.61
CA PHE A 54 8.51 6.65 -4.47
C PHE A 54 9.81 6.81 -3.71
N ASN A 55 10.88 7.26 -4.38
CA ASN A 55 12.23 7.27 -3.83
C ASN A 55 12.62 5.88 -3.29
N LYS A 56 12.79 5.77 -1.97
CA LYS A 56 13.07 4.51 -1.28
C LYS A 56 11.82 3.91 -0.65
N SER A 57 10.68 4.57 -0.70
CA SER A 57 9.42 4.16 -0.08
C SER A 57 8.57 3.31 -1.03
N ILE A 58 7.95 2.25 -0.49
CA ILE A 58 7.14 1.33 -1.31
C ILE A 58 5.71 1.25 -0.81
N CYS A 59 4.78 1.21 -1.76
CA CYS A 59 3.39 0.91 -1.53
C CYS A 59 3.02 -0.29 -2.42
N ILE A 60 2.51 -1.35 -1.82
CA ILE A 60 2.10 -2.57 -2.51
C ILE A 60 0.58 -2.60 -2.51
N GLY A 61 0.01 -3.05 -3.61
CA GLY A 61 -1.43 -3.16 -3.79
C GLY A 61 -1.77 -4.00 -5.01
N ARG A 62 -3.04 -4.04 -5.35
CA ARG A 62 -3.53 -4.68 -6.58
C ARG A 62 -4.52 -3.77 -7.28
N PHE A 63 -4.58 -3.85 -8.60
CA PHE A 63 -5.69 -3.24 -9.31
C PHE A 63 -6.92 -4.14 -9.19
N ASP A 64 -8.03 -3.52 -8.82
CA ASP A 64 -9.37 -4.07 -8.94
C ASP A 64 -10.22 -3.04 -9.70
N SER A 65 -10.63 -3.42 -10.91
CA SER A 65 -11.27 -2.50 -11.85
C SER A 65 -10.44 -1.22 -12.04
N ASN A 66 -10.95 -0.06 -11.60
CA ASN A 66 -10.28 1.25 -11.71
C ASN A 66 -9.57 1.70 -10.43
N TYR A 67 -9.48 0.82 -9.42
CA TYR A 67 -8.89 1.14 -8.12
C TYR A 67 -7.57 0.42 -7.91
N PHE A 68 -6.53 1.16 -7.53
CA PHE A 68 -5.34 0.60 -6.91
C PHE A 68 -5.61 0.41 -5.41
N CYS A 69 -5.96 -0.81 -5.02
CA CYS A 69 -6.25 -1.18 -3.65
C CYS A 69 -4.95 -1.44 -2.89
N VAL A 70 -4.62 -0.55 -1.94
CA VAL A 70 -3.39 -0.63 -1.16
C VAL A 70 -3.48 -1.74 -0.12
N SER A 71 -2.54 -2.67 -0.17
CA SER A 71 -2.41 -3.79 0.76
C SER A 71 -1.30 -3.54 1.79
N HIS A 72 -0.18 -2.95 1.37
CA HIS A 72 0.94 -2.64 2.24
C HIS A 72 1.49 -1.25 1.98
N PHE A 73 1.69 -0.49 3.06
CA PHE A 73 2.32 0.81 3.03
C PHE A 73 3.63 0.76 3.83
N CYS A 74 4.76 0.67 3.13
CA CYS A 74 6.08 0.46 3.71
C CYS A 74 7.00 1.65 3.41
N PRO A 75 6.81 2.80 4.08
CA PRO A 75 7.64 3.97 3.86
C PRO A 75 9.06 3.75 4.41
N PHE A 76 10.06 4.30 3.75
CA PHE A 76 11.45 4.30 4.22
C PHE A 76 11.64 5.19 5.45
N SER A 77 10.94 6.35 5.46
CA SER A 77 10.88 7.28 6.58
C SER A 77 9.49 7.89 6.71
N LYS A 78 9.15 8.50 7.85
CA LYS A 78 7.85 9.18 8.05
C LYS A 78 7.62 10.27 7.00
N ARG A 79 8.65 11.08 6.72
CA ARG A 79 8.60 12.17 5.72
C ARG A 79 8.33 11.62 4.33
N GLU A 80 9.11 10.64 3.87
CA GLU A 80 8.90 10.05 2.55
C GLU A 80 7.55 9.35 2.45
N GLY A 81 7.04 8.76 3.54
CA GLY A 81 5.70 8.20 3.57
C GLY A 81 4.62 9.24 3.30
N VAL A 82 4.70 10.40 3.96
CA VAL A 82 3.76 11.50 3.73
C VAL A 82 3.87 12.03 2.30
N GLU A 83 5.08 12.19 1.77
CA GLU A 83 5.30 12.60 0.38
C GLU A 83 4.73 11.55 -0.60
N MET A 84 4.96 10.26 -0.37
CA MET A 84 4.41 9.17 -1.17
C MET A 84 2.87 9.17 -1.17
N LEU A 85 2.22 9.45 -0.04
CA LEU A 85 0.76 9.56 0.03
C LEU A 85 0.24 10.79 -0.72
N LYS A 86 0.92 11.93 -0.65
CA LYS A 86 0.55 13.13 -1.42
C LYS A 86 0.66 12.88 -2.92
N GLU A 87 1.63 12.09 -3.32
CA GLU A 87 1.85 11.75 -4.72
C GLU A 87 0.89 10.69 -5.24
N LEU A 88 0.58 9.66 -4.44
CA LEU A 88 -0.49 8.70 -4.76
C LEU A 88 -1.83 9.40 -4.95
N ARG A 89 -2.10 10.45 -4.18
CA ARG A 89 -3.33 11.25 -4.34
C ARG A 89 -3.44 11.90 -5.71
N LYS A 90 -2.31 12.29 -6.31
CA LYS A 90 -2.26 12.93 -7.64
C LYS A 90 -2.25 11.91 -8.78
N ALA A 91 -2.29 10.61 -8.50
CA ALA A 91 -2.29 9.59 -9.52
C ALA A 91 -3.54 9.72 -10.41
N SER A 92 -3.39 9.40 -11.70
CA SER A 92 -4.50 9.40 -12.68
C SER A 92 -5.51 8.27 -12.46
N PHE A 93 -5.21 7.32 -11.58
CA PHE A 93 -6.10 6.25 -11.15
C PHE A 93 -6.60 6.47 -9.72
N LYS A 94 -7.74 5.85 -9.40
CA LYS A 94 -8.26 5.90 -8.03
C LYS A 94 -7.41 5.02 -7.13
N VAL A 95 -6.99 5.53 -5.98
CA VAL A 95 -6.29 4.80 -4.93
C VAL A 95 -7.29 4.49 -3.84
N LEU A 96 -7.34 3.24 -3.39
CA LEU A 96 -8.23 2.81 -2.32
C LEU A 96 -7.42 2.36 -1.10
N PHE A 97 -7.68 2.98 0.02
CA PHE A 97 -7.17 2.61 1.34
C PHE A 97 -8.29 2.00 2.18
N ALA A 98 -8.07 0.77 2.66
CA ALA A 98 -8.89 0.15 3.69
C ALA A 98 -8.12 0.18 5.03
N VAL A 99 -8.42 1.15 5.88
CA VAL A 99 -7.61 1.44 7.09
C VAL A 99 -8.45 1.44 8.36
N THR A 100 -7.80 1.25 9.51
CA THR A 100 -8.44 1.42 10.82
C THR A 100 -8.72 2.90 11.09
N GLU A 101 -9.66 3.16 12.00
CA GLU A 101 -10.15 4.52 12.36
C GLU A 101 -9.02 5.50 12.71
N ASP A 102 -7.96 5.03 13.39
CA ASP A 102 -6.80 5.85 13.78
C ASP A 102 -6.06 6.51 12.60
N MET A 103 -6.24 5.99 11.38
CA MET A 103 -5.60 6.52 10.16
C MET A 103 -6.51 7.43 9.34
N VAL A 104 -7.82 7.45 9.61
CA VAL A 104 -8.81 8.22 8.83
C VAL A 104 -8.46 9.70 8.82
N GLY A 105 -8.38 10.34 9.99
CA GLY A 105 -8.13 11.77 10.09
C GLY A 105 -6.77 12.20 9.53
N MET A 106 -5.77 11.32 9.50
CA MET A 106 -4.48 11.61 8.85
C MET A 106 -4.63 11.65 7.33
N LEU A 107 -5.32 10.67 6.74
CA LEU A 107 -5.53 10.59 5.30
C LEU A 107 -6.48 11.70 4.80
N GLU A 108 -7.51 12.04 5.57
CA GLU A 108 -8.40 13.17 5.26
C GLU A 108 -7.64 14.50 5.25
N LYS A 109 -6.74 14.74 6.22
CA LYS A 109 -5.84 15.91 6.21
C LYS A 109 -4.90 15.95 4.99
N LEU A 110 -4.62 14.79 4.39
CA LEU A 110 -3.86 14.70 3.15
C LEU A 110 -4.74 14.84 1.90
N GLY A 111 -6.06 14.97 2.07
CA GLY A 111 -7.04 15.19 1.01
C GLY A 111 -7.62 13.91 0.41
N TYR A 112 -7.57 12.79 1.13
CA TYR A 112 -8.33 11.60 0.76
C TYR A 112 -9.76 11.73 1.29
N SER A 113 -10.75 11.32 0.50
CA SER A 113 -12.16 11.36 0.87
C SER A 113 -12.59 10.03 1.49
N ASN A 114 -13.13 10.09 2.70
CA ASN A 114 -13.81 8.97 3.33
C ASN A 114 -15.14 8.70 2.61
N GLN A 115 -15.37 7.45 2.22
CA GLN A 115 -16.56 7.04 1.47
C GLN A 115 -17.75 6.73 2.38
N ASN A 116 -17.68 7.07 3.67
CA ASN A 116 -18.68 6.75 4.71
C ASN A 116 -19.07 5.27 4.71
N SER A 117 -18.14 4.43 4.28
CA SER A 117 -18.32 2.99 4.12
C SER A 117 -17.30 2.30 5.00
N THR A 118 -17.78 1.34 5.80
CA THR A 118 -16.95 0.47 6.61
C THR A 118 -17.10 -0.97 6.15
N ILE A 119 -15.98 -1.68 6.09
CA ILE A 119 -15.96 -3.12 5.85
C ILE A 119 -15.44 -3.82 7.10
N GLU A 120 -16.10 -4.90 7.49
CA GLU A 120 -15.60 -5.79 8.52
C GLU A 120 -14.70 -6.83 7.87
N VAL A 121 -13.46 -6.93 8.33
CA VAL A 121 -12.51 -7.94 7.86
C VAL A 121 -12.03 -8.77 9.03
N GLU A 122 -11.97 -10.08 8.84
CA GLU A 122 -11.33 -10.95 9.80
C GLU A 122 -9.81 -10.80 9.70
N PHE A 123 -9.19 -10.47 10.81
CA PHE A 123 -7.75 -10.36 10.94
C PHE A 123 -7.30 -11.12 12.18
N ARG A 124 -6.71 -12.31 11.97
CA ARG A 124 -6.22 -13.20 13.04
C ARG A 124 -7.32 -13.67 14.01
N GLY A 125 -8.50 -14.00 13.49
CA GLY A 125 -9.64 -14.43 14.30
C GLY A 125 -10.39 -13.28 14.99
N GLU A 126 -9.96 -12.03 14.80
CA GLU A 126 -10.67 -10.85 15.28
C GLU A 126 -11.33 -10.11 14.13
N LYS A 127 -12.55 -9.61 14.35
CA LYS A 127 -13.24 -8.73 13.43
C LYS A 127 -12.68 -7.32 13.57
N VAL A 128 -12.13 -6.79 12.49
CA VAL A 128 -11.57 -5.43 12.44
C VAL A 128 -12.36 -4.61 11.44
N LEU A 129 -12.88 -3.48 11.89
CA LEU A 129 -13.53 -2.51 11.01
C LEU A 129 -12.47 -1.72 10.24
N LYS A 130 -12.70 -1.57 8.93
CA LYS A 130 -11.89 -0.76 8.03
C LYS A 130 -12.74 0.30 7.37
N HIS A 131 -12.27 1.53 7.40
CA HIS A 131 -12.83 2.66 6.69
C HIS A 131 -12.22 2.70 5.30
N ILE A 132 -13.06 3.00 4.31
CA ILE A 132 -12.65 3.11 2.91
C ILE A 132 -12.39 4.59 2.58
N LEU A 133 -11.14 4.88 2.21
CA LEU A 133 -10.74 6.21 1.75
C LEU A 133 -10.18 6.14 0.33
N THR A 134 -10.50 7.15 -0.48
CA THR A 134 -10.01 7.27 -1.86
C THR A 134 -9.46 8.66 -2.14
N ASN A 135 -8.59 8.80 -3.14
CA ASN A 135 -8.16 10.11 -3.63
C ASN A 135 -9.23 10.77 -4.51
#